data_AF-A0A8H5URS0-F1
#
_entry.id   AF-A0A8H5URS0-F1
#
_cell.length_a   1.000
_cell.length_b   1.000
_cell.length_c   1.000
_cell.angle_alpha   90.00
_cell.angle_beta   90.00
_cell.angle_gamma   90.00
#
_symmetry.space_group_name_H-M   'P 1'
#
loop_
_entity.id
_entity.type
_entity.pdbx_description
1 polymer ?
#
loop_
_entity_poly.entity_id
_entity_poly.type
_entity_poly.pdbx_seq_one_letter_code
_entity_poly.pdbx_strand_id
1 'polypeptide(L)'
;MSTSRNNRTIVNVLAKKFALQRSRMEPPRKQKLVVVASNNIPKIKATHDGFTQMLPDSHDFQSISVDSNVSDQPFSDEETLRGATNRAQNAQAARSEADFWVGIEGGVETLNGSICSFAWIVVIGKDGKVGKARTSAYFLPDKTCQLLKEGVELGHADDMVFGQIDSKNKQGSVGLLTGGVVDRAAYYTQAVILALIPFRNASLDF
;
A
#
# COMPACT_ATOMS: atom_id res chain seq x y z
N MET A 1 -53.10 -34.08 33.44
CA MET A 1 -51.80 -34.41 32.79
C MET A 1 -51.87 -34.06 31.30
N SER A 2 -51.57 -32.83 30.86
CA SER A 2 -51.40 -32.55 29.41
C SER A 2 -50.75 -31.18 29.13
N THR A 3 -49.58 -30.89 29.71
CA THR A 3 -48.83 -29.65 29.37
C THR A 3 -47.35 -29.90 29.05
N SER A 4 -46.86 -31.14 29.16
CA SER A 4 -45.42 -31.43 28.97
C SER A 4 -45.03 -31.88 27.55
N ARG A 5 -45.99 -32.30 26.70
CA ARG A 5 -45.69 -32.79 25.34
C ARG A 5 -45.51 -31.68 24.29
N ASN A 6 -46.07 -30.49 24.49
CA ASN A 6 -46.04 -29.44 23.47
C ASN A 6 -44.73 -28.63 23.45
N ASN A 7 -44.03 -28.54 24.59
CA ASN A 7 -42.83 -27.72 24.72
C ASN A 7 -41.59 -28.38 24.10
N ARG A 8 -41.50 -29.73 24.08
CA ARG A 8 -40.38 -30.44 23.44
C ARG A 8 -40.39 -30.33 21.91
N THR A 9 -41.57 -30.24 21.30
CA THR A 9 -41.70 -30.16 19.84
C THR A 9 -41.26 -28.79 19.31
N ILE A 10 -41.61 -27.71 20.00
CA ILE A 10 -41.25 -26.33 19.61
C ILE A 10 -39.74 -26.08 19.74
N VAL A 11 -39.13 -26.56 20.83
CA VAL A 11 -37.67 -26.43 21.04
C VAL A 11 -36.89 -27.19 19.97
N ASN A 12 -37.35 -28.37 19.55
CA ASN A 12 -36.71 -29.14 18.48
C ASN A 12 -36.86 -28.51 17.09
N VAL A 13 -37.97 -27.83 16.82
CA VAL A 13 -38.17 -27.11 15.55
C VAL A 13 -37.31 -25.85 15.50
N LEU A 14 -37.20 -25.10 16.59
CA LEU A 14 -36.30 -23.95 16.71
C LEU A 14 -34.83 -24.37 16.60
N ALA A 15 -34.41 -25.43 17.31
CA ALA A 15 -33.05 -25.96 17.21
C ALA A 15 -32.70 -26.45 15.80
N LYS A 16 -33.64 -27.09 15.08
CA LYS A 16 -33.46 -27.45 13.66
C LYS A 16 -33.42 -26.23 12.74
N LYS A 17 -34.21 -25.18 12.98
CA LYS A 17 -34.14 -23.91 12.23
C LYS A 17 -32.80 -23.20 12.44
N PHE A 18 -32.30 -23.14 13.67
CA PHE A 18 -30.98 -22.59 14.00
C PHE A 18 -29.84 -23.45 13.42
N ALA A 19 -29.98 -24.77 13.41
CA ALA A 19 -29.01 -25.68 12.78
C ALA A 19 -28.99 -25.54 11.24
N LEU A 20 -30.16 -25.35 10.59
CA LEU A 20 -30.26 -25.07 9.16
C LEU A 20 -29.72 -23.67 8.79
N GLN A 21 -29.79 -22.70 9.71
CA GLN A 21 -29.19 -21.37 9.52
C GLN A 21 -27.66 -21.41 9.66
N ARG A 22 -27.11 -22.24 10.56
CA ARG A 22 -25.66 -22.48 10.67
C ARG A 22 -25.09 -23.27 9.50
N SER A 23 -25.89 -24.12 8.84
CA SER A 23 -25.46 -24.90 7.67
C SER A 23 -25.50 -24.09 6.35
N ARG A 24 -25.82 -22.80 6.40
CA ARG A 24 -25.81 -21.86 5.25
C ARG A 24 -24.81 -20.72 5.42
N MET A 25 -23.83 -20.85 6.31
CA MET A 25 -22.67 -19.97 6.22
C MET A 25 -21.82 -20.49 5.06
N GLU A 26 -21.76 -19.71 3.97
CA GLU A 26 -20.77 -19.95 2.94
C GLU A 26 -19.39 -20.09 3.60
N PRO A 27 -18.52 -20.99 3.10
CA PRO A 27 -17.14 -21.05 3.57
C PRO A 27 -16.56 -19.63 3.50
N PRO A 28 -15.78 -19.20 4.50
CA PRO A 28 -15.17 -17.87 4.46
C PRO A 28 -14.46 -17.72 3.12
N ARG A 29 -14.85 -16.69 2.34
CA ARG A 29 -14.18 -16.41 1.06
C ARG A 29 -12.69 -16.35 1.36
N LYS A 30 -11.91 -17.13 0.62
CA LYS A 30 -10.45 -17.11 0.71
C LYS A 30 -10.01 -15.64 0.55
N GLN A 31 -9.34 -15.11 1.57
CA GLN A 31 -8.82 -13.76 1.55
C GLN A 31 -7.78 -13.66 0.43
N LYS A 32 -7.84 -12.58 -0.35
CA LYS A 32 -6.90 -12.34 -1.44
C LYS A 32 -5.55 -11.93 -0.85
N LEU A 33 -4.47 -12.55 -1.29
CA LEU A 33 -3.14 -12.24 -0.77
C LEU A 33 -2.54 -11.04 -1.52
N VAL A 34 -2.12 -10.02 -0.78
CA VAL A 34 -1.41 -8.83 -1.24
C VAL A 34 0.03 -8.87 -0.73
N VAL A 35 0.99 -8.88 -1.63
CA VAL A 35 2.41 -8.84 -1.29
C VAL A 35 2.95 -7.42 -1.48
N VAL A 36 3.42 -6.82 -0.39
CA VAL A 36 4.06 -5.50 -0.39
C VAL A 36 5.57 -5.67 -0.52
N ALA A 37 6.15 -5.09 -1.56
CA ALA A 37 7.59 -5.14 -1.86
C ALA A 37 8.42 -4.19 -0.97
N SER A 38 8.11 -4.13 0.32
CA SER A 38 8.83 -3.34 1.32
C SER A 38 8.49 -3.79 2.75
N ASN A 39 9.48 -3.73 3.64
CA ASN A 39 9.31 -3.89 5.09
C ASN A 39 9.08 -2.55 5.84
N ASN A 40 8.97 -1.43 5.11
CA ASN A 40 8.76 -0.11 5.71
C ASN A 40 7.32 0.04 6.22
N ILE A 41 7.16 0.33 7.51
CA ILE A 41 5.86 0.38 8.20
C ILE A 41 4.87 1.35 7.51
N PRO A 42 5.23 2.61 7.19
CA PRO A 42 4.36 3.51 6.43
C PRO A 42 3.88 2.94 5.09
N LYS A 43 4.74 2.27 4.32
CA LYS A 43 4.38 1.67 3.01
C LYS A 43 3.38 0.52 3.17
N ILE A 44 3.60 -0.35 4.16
CA ILE A 44 2.69 -1.46 4.47
C ILE A 44 1.33 -0.91 4.91
N LYS A 45 1.34 0.06 5.83
CA LYS A 45 0.11 0.71 6.32
C LYS A 45 -0.68 1.38 5.18
N ALA A 46 -0.01 2.17 4.35
CA ALA A 46 -0.66 2.82 3.21
C ALA A 46 -1.28 1.82 2.23
N THR A 47 -0.59 0.69 2.00
CA THR A 47 -1.10 -0.38 1.14
C THR A 47 -2.35 -1.01 1.76
N HIS A 48 -2.30 -1.38 3.04
CA HIS A 48 -3.44 -1.92 3.78
C HIS A 48 -4.66 -0.99 3.70
N ASP A 49 -4.46 0.29 4.03
CA ASP A 49 -5.54 1.26 4.10
C ASP A 49 -6.12 1.56 2.71
N GLY A 50 -5.28 1.67 1.69
CA GLY A 50 -5.73 1.92 0.32
C GLY A 50 -6.54 0.76 -0.27
N PHE A 51 -6.09 -0.49 -0.05
CA PHE A 51 -6.85 -1.67 -0.47
C PHE A 51 -8.19 -1.77 0.27
N THR A 52 -8.19 -1.55 1.59
CA THR A 52 -9.40 -1.60 2.43
C THR A 52 -10.44 -0.56 2.01
N GLN A 53 -10.00 0.64 1.61
CA GLN A 53 -10.89 1.71 1.16
C GLN A 53 -11.43 1.47 -0.25
N MET A 54 -10.60 0.96 -1.17
CA MET A 54 -10.93 0.91 -2.59
C MET A 54 -11.63 -0.39 -3.02
N LEU A 55 -11.19 -1.53 -2.49
CA LEU A 55 -11.65 -2.85 -2.90
C LEU A 55 -12.52 -3.49 -1.81
N PRO A 56 -13.69 -4.06 -2.17
CA PRO A 56 -14.64 -4.59 -1.19
C PRO A 56 -14.25 -5.97 -0.63
N ASP A 57 -13.29 -6.65 -1.25
CA ASP A 57 -12.82 -7.96 -0.81
C ASP A 57 -11.98 -7.86 0.47
N SER A 58 -11.95 -8.92 1.27
CA SER A 58 -10.97 -9.04 2.36
C SER A 58 -9.62 -9.46 1.80
N HIS A 59 -8.57 -8.80 2.29
CA HIS A 59 -7.20 -9.02 1.85
C HIS A 59 -6.31 -9.41 3.02
N ASP A 60 -5.38 -10.34 2.78
CA ASP A 60 -4.26 -10.63 3.67
C ASP A 60 -3.01 -9.95 3.14
N PHE A 61 -2.20 -9.37 4.03
CA PHE A 61 -1.02 -8.62 3.65
C PHE A 61 0.24 -9.33 4.12
N GLN A 62 1.19 -9.51 3.20
CA GLN A 62 2.55 -9.97 3.52
C GLN A 62 3.57 -8.97 2.99
N SER A 63 4.61 -8.70 3.76
CA SER A 63 5.72 -7.86 3.32
C SER A 63 6.94 -8.71 2.99
N ILE A 64 7.66 -8.35 1.92
CA ILE A 64 8.94 -8.94 1.57
C ILE A 64 9.94 -7.86 1.18
N SER A 65 11.23 -8.17 1.33
CA SER A 65 12.31 -7.34 0.81
C SER A 65 12.73 -7.84 -0.57
N VAL A 66 12.72 -6.95 -1.55
CA VAL A 66 13.19 -7.18 -2.92
C VAL A 66 13.87 -5.93 -3.44
N ASP A 67 14.82 -6.10 -4.36
CA ASP A 67 15.58 -4.99 -4.93
C ASP A 67 14.71 -4.16 -5.90
N SER A 68 14.98 -2.85 -5.95
CA SER A 68 14.38 -1.94 -6.94
C SER A 68 15.15 -1.92 -8.25
N ASN A 69 16.39 -2.44 -8.28
CA ASN A 69 17.29 -2.40 -9.43
C ASN A 69 17.49 -0.98 -10.02
N VAL A 70 17.39 0.05 -9.18
CA VAL A 70 17.71 1.46 -9.46
C VAL A 70 18.51 2.04 -8.30
N SER A 71 18.93 3.30 -8.37
CA SER A 71 19.65 3.94 -7.26
C SER A 71 18.82 3.97 -5.96
N ASP A 72 19.52 4.01 -4.81
CA ASP A 72 18.87 4.14 -3.50
C ASP A 72 18.08 5.46 -3.36
N GLN A 73 18.51 6.49 -4.10
CA GLN A 73 17.82 7.77 -4.22
C GLN A 73 17.53 8.09 -5.69
N PRO A 74 16.40 7.58 -6.25
CA PRO A 74 15.99 7.91 -7.61
C PRO A 74 15.84 9.42 -7.79
N PHE A 75 16.41 9.94 -8.89
CA PHE A 75 16.50 11.38 -9.16
C PHE A 75 15.72 11.83 -10.40
N SER A 76 14.82 10.97 -10.90
CA SER A 76 13.91 11.29 -12.00
C SER A 76 12.58 10.56 -11.86
N ASP A 77 11.53 11.10 -12.46
CA ASP A 77 10.22 10.44 -12.54
C ASP A 77 10.32 9.03 -13.16
N GLU A 78 11.03 8.90 -14.28
CA GLU A 78 11.19 7.64 -14.99
C GLU A 78 11.93 6.59 -14.15
N GLU A 79 13.05 6.96 -13.52
CA GLU A 79 13.81 6.04 -12.67
C GLU A 79 12.98 5.60 -11.46
N THR A 80 12.21 6.52 -10.86
CA THR A 80 11.36 6.22 -9.70
C THR A 80 10.23 5.26 -10.09
N LEU A 81 9.55 5.50 -11.23
CA LEU A 81 8.54 4.59 -11.76
C LEU A 81 9.13 3.22 -12.09
N ARG A 82 10.33 3.18 -12.66
CA ARG A 82 11.05 1.93 -12.94
C ARG A 82 11.36 1.18 -11.64
N GLY A 83 11.83 1.87 -10.59
CA GLY A 83 12.07 1.26 -9.28
C GLY A 83 10.81 0.64 -8.68
N ALA A 84 9.69 1.37 -8.69
CA ALA A 84 8.41 0.85 -8.21
C ALA A 84 7.92 -0.37 -9.02
N THR A 85 8.08 -0.32 -10.35
CA THR A 85 7.72 -1.43 -11.25
C THR A 85 8.59 -2.66 -10.98
N ASN A 86 9.91 -2.48 -10.90
CA ASN A 86 10.86 -3.55 -10.61
C ASN A 86 10.55 -4.22 -9.28
N ARG A 87 10.25 -3.44 -8.23
CA ARG A 87 9.85 -3.98 -6.92
C ARG A 87 8.60 -4.85 -7.02
N ALA A 88 7.56 -4.38 -7.72
CA ALA A 88 6.33 -5.16 -7.88
C ALA A 88 6.58 -6.46 -8.66
N GLN A 89 7.37 -6.41 -9.73
CA GLN A 89 7.73 -7.58 -10.55
C GLN A 89 8.61 -8.58 -9.80
N ASN A 90 9.61 -8.10 -9.06
CA ASN A 90 10.49 -8.95 -8.25
C ASN A 90 9.70 -9.62 -7.13
N ALA A 91 8.74 -8.91 -6.53
CA ALA A 91 7.81 -9.50 -5.57
C ALA A 91 6.91 -10.57 -6.21
N GLN A 92 6.45 -10.33 -7.44
CA GLN A 92 5.68 -11.31 -8.22
C GLN A 92 6.46 -12.58 -8.51
N ALA A 93 7.73 -12.45 -8.90
CA ALA A 93 8.61 -13.60 -9.12
C ALA A 93 8.86 -14.39 -7.82
N ALA A 94 9.01 -13.71 -6.68
CA ALA A 94 9.33 -14.33 -5.39
C ALA A 94 8.10 -14.98 -4.69
N ARG A 95 6.89 -14.52 -5.01
CA ARG A 95 5.61 -14.94 -4.39
C ARG A 95 4.51 -15.04 -5.44
N SER A 96 4.66 -15.96 -6.39
CA SER A 96 3.75 -16.12 -7.54
C SER A 96 2.34 -16.60 -7.16
N GLU A 97 2.14 -17.06 -5.93
CA GLU A 97 0.86 -17.51 -5.39
C GLU A 97 -0.11 -16.38 -5.02
N ALA A 98 0.39 -15.14 -4.87
CA ALA A 98 -0.41 -14.00 -4.44
C ALA A 98 -1.41 -13.53 -5.50
N ASP A 99 -2.34 -12.69 -5.08
CA ASP A 99 -3.36 -12.09 -5.95
C ASP A 99 -2.96 -10.69 -6.42
N PHE A 100 -2.13 -9.98 -5.63
CA PHE A 100 -1.59 -8.66 -5.95
C PHE A 100 -0.14 -8.49 -5.47
N TRP A 101 0.65 -7.70 -6.21
CA TRP A 101 2.00 -7.28 -5.84
C TRP A 101 2.14 -5.77 -5.93
N VAL A 102 2.64 -5.15 -4.85
CA VAL A 102 2.66 -3.70 -4.68
C VAL A 102 4.09 -3.21 -4.53
N GLY A 103 4.52 -2.38 -5.49
CA GLY A 103 5.77 -1.64 -5.44
C GLY A 103 5.52 -0.17 -5.09
N ILE A 104 6.28 0.36 -4.13
CA ILE A 104 6.24 1.78 -3.75
C ILE A 104 7.68 2.30 -3.72
N GLU A 105 8.00 3.26 -4.58
CA GLU A 105 9.33 3.88 -4.66
C GLU A 105 9.22 5.39 -4.46
N GLY A 106 10.02 5.93 -3.54
CA GLY A 106 10.15 7.36 -3.37
C GLY A 106 11.26 7.89 -4.26
N GLY A 107 11.09 9.09 -4.79
CA GLY A 107 12.07 9.73 -5.64
C GLY A 107 12.02 11.24 -5.52
N VAL A 108 12.94 11.89 -6.22
CA VAL A 108 12.99 13.33 -6.38
C VAL A 108 13.18 13.69 -7.85
N GLU A 109 12.76 14.88 -8.26
CA GLU A 109 13.04 15.42 -9.59
C GLU A 109 13.34 16.92 -9.49
N THR A 110 14.16 17.44 -10.42
CA THR A 110 14.40 18.88 -10.51
C THR A 110 13.35 19.52 -11.40
N LEU A 111 12.60 20.47 -10.86
CA LEU A 111 11.61 21.27 -11.56
C LEU A 111 11.93 22.75 -11.39
N ASN A 112 12.21 23.44 -12.50
CA ASN A 112 12.54 24.87 -12.53
C ASN A 112 13.66 25.30 -11.55
N GLY A 113 14.67 24.44 -11.35
CA GLY A 113 15.82 24.70 -10.48
C GLY A 113 15.64 24.29 -9.01
N SER A 114 14.42 23.98 -8.58
CA SER A 114 14.12 23.42 -7.26
C SER A 114 13.91 21.91 -7.35
N ILE A 115 14.16 21.19 -6.26
CA ILE A 115 13.92 19.75 -6.20
C ILE A 115 12.57 19.51 -5.53
N CYS A 116 11.72 18.70 -6.14
CA CYS A 116 10.50 18.21 -5.52
C CYS A 116 10.60 16.70 -5.22
N SER A 117 9.92 16.27 -4.16
CA SER A 117 9.81 14.88 -3.75
C SER A 117 8.44 14.32 -4.11
N PHE A 118 8.42 13.05 -4.52
CA PHE A 118 7.22 12.29 -4.84
C PHE A 118 7.48 10.79 -4.66
N ALA A 119 6.46 9.97 -4.93
CA ALA A 119 6.60 8.52 -4.99
C ALA A 119 5.71 7.94 -6.09
N TRP A 120 6.16 6.83 -6.67
CA TRP A 120 5.37 6.00 -7.58
C TRP A 120 4.87 4.76 -6.85
N ILE A 121 3.60 4.45 -7.07
CA ILE A 121 2.94 3.22 -6.63
C ILE A 121 2.59 2.43 -7.89
N VAL A 122 2.99 1.16 -7.92
CA VAL A 122 2.64 0.21 -8.97
C VAL A 122 2.00 -1.02 -8.31
N VAL A 123 0.82 -1.41 -8.80
CA VAL A 123 0.11 -2.60 -8.37
C VAL A 123 -0.05 -3.53 -9.56
N ILE A 124 0.42 -4.76 -9.45
CA ILE A 124 0.24 -5.82 -10.44
C ILE A 124 -0.79 -6.81 -9.89
N GLY A 125 -1.85 -7.08 -10.64
CA GLY A 125 -2.81 -8.13 -10.33
C GLY A 125 -2.43 -9.47 -10.95
N LYS A 126 -2.94 -10.57 -10.39
CA LYS A 126 -2.73 -11.93 -10.89
C LYS A 126 -3.20 -12.18 -12.32
N ASP A 127 -4.16 -11.40 -12.81
CA ASP A 127 -4.64 -11.42 -14.19
C ASP A 127 -3.75 -10.62 -15.16
N GLY A 128 -2.65 -10.05 -14.67
CA GLY A 128 -1.71 -9.25 -15.44
C GLY A 128 -2.09 -7.77 -15.55
N LYS A 129 -3.23 -7.33 -14.99
CA LYS A 129 -3.58 -5.91 -14.96
C LYS A 129 -2.57 -5.14 -14.12
N VAL A 130 -2.20 -3.95 -14.58
CA VAL A 130 -1.26 -3.07 -13.89
C VAL A 130 -1.90 -1.73 -13.64
N GLY A 131 -1.95 -1.33 -12.38
CA GLY A 131 -2.32 0.01 -11.96
C GLY A 131 -1.11 0.78 -11.48
N LYS A 132 -1.10 2.09 -11.77
CA LYS A 132 0.03 2.98 -11.47
C LYS A 132 -0.51 4.32 -11.03
N ALA A 133 0.12 4.93 -10.03
CA ALA A 133 -0.18 6.31 -9.65
C ALA A 133 1.04 6.97 -9.03
N ARG A 134 1.16 8.28 -9.24
CA ARG A 134 2.15 9.14 -8.59
C ARG A 134 1.48 9.91 -7.47
N THR A 135 2.18 10.08 -6.35
CA THR A 135 1.73 11.01 -5.31
C THR A 135 1.77 12.46 -5.79
N SER A 136 1.09 13.35 -5.08
CA SER A 136 1.31 14.79 -5.25
C SER A 136 2.75 15.15 -4.92
N ALA A 137 3.41 15.97 -5.73
CA ALA A 137 4.77 16.43 -5.44
C ALA A 137 4.78 17.62 -4.48
N TYR A 138 5.85 17.76 -3.70
CA TYR A 138 6.12 18.94 -2.88
C TYR A 138 7.59 19.34 -2.95
N PHE A 139 7.87 20.63 -2.84
CA PHE A 139 9.25 21.14 -2.93
C PHE A 139 9.99 20.96 -1.61
N LEU A 140 11.28 20.64 -1.73
CA LEU A 140 12.18 20.45 -0.60
C LEU A 140 12.89 21.77 -0.24
N PRO A 141 13.27 21.98 1.03
CA PRO A 141 14.09 23.12 1.44
C PRO A 141 15.44 23.15 0.71
N ASP A 142 15.99 24.35 0.49
CA ASP A 142 17.28 24.51 -0.22
C ASP A 142 18.42 23.73 0.42
N LYS A 143 18.47 23.64 1.75
CA LYS A 143 19.48 22.86 2.48
C LYS A 143 19.39 21.36 2.15
N THR A 144 18.17 20.81 2.13
CA THR A 144 17.93 19.42 1.73
C THR A 144 18.33 19.22 0.26
N CYS A 145 17.98 20.18 -0.62
CA CYS A 145 18.35 20.14 -2.03
C CYS A 145 19.88 20.12 -2.25
N GLN A 146 20.65 20.86 -1.45
CA GLN A 146 22.11 20.87 -1.52
C GLN A 146 22.69 19.49 -1.17
N LEU A 147 22.25 18.90 -0.04
CA LEU A 147 22.68 17.57 0.39
C LEU A 147 22.34 16.48 -0.64
N LEU A 148 21.14 16.54 -1.24
CA LEU A 148 20.73 15.63 -2.32
C LEU A 148 21.68 15.72 -3.53
N LYS A 149 22.09 16.94 -3.92
CA LYS A 149 23.05 17.16 -5.02
C LYS A 149 24.45 16.66 -4.70
N GLU A 150 24.80 16.56 -3.41
CA GLU A 150 26.04 15.96 -2.91
C GLU A 150 25.96 14.42 -2.81
N GLY A 151 24.81 13.83 -3.17
CA GLY A 151 24.61 12.37 -3.18
C GLY A 151 24.08 11.79 -1.88
N VAL A 152 23.63 12.63 -0.93
CA VAL A 152 23.00 12.17 0.31
C VAL A 152 21.55 11.73 0.03
N GLU A 153 21.14 10.56 0.53
CA GLU A 153 19.73 10.09 0.46
C GLU A 153 18.80 11.05 1.21
N LEU A 154 17.59 11.28 0.68
CA LEU A 154 16.61 12.22 1.27
C LEU A 154 16.36 11.97 2.76
N GLY A 155 16.22 10.70 3.17
CA GLY A 155 15.99 10.37 4.59
C GLY A 155 17.12 10.81 5.50
N HIS A 156 18.38 10.69 5.05
CA HIS A 156 19.55 11.16 5.81
C HIS A 156 19.68 12.69 5.73
N ALA A 157 19.37 13.29 4.59
CA ALA A 157 19.36 14.74 4.44
C ALA A 157 18.31 15.39 5.37
N ASP A 158 17.12 14.80 5.48
CA ASP A 158 16.08 15.21 6.44
C ASP A 158 16.59 15.10 7.89
N ASP A 159 17.20 13.96 8.26
CA ASP A 159 17.76 13.77 9.60
C ASP A 159 18.81 14.84 9.94
N MET A 160 19.69 15.19 8.99
CA MET A 160 20.69 16.26 9.15
C MET A 160 20.06 17.65 9.29
N VAL A 161 19.02 17.96 8.50
CA VAL A 161 18.40 19.30 8.47
C VAL A 161 17.50 19.53 9.69
N PHE A 162 16.77 18.50 10.13
CA PHE A 162 15.78 18.61 11.21
C PHE A 162 16.29 18.09 12.56
N GLY A 163 17.52 17.58 12.63
CA GLY A 163 18.11 17.05 13.87
C GLY A 163 17.38 15.81 14.38
N GLN A 164 16.91 14.95 13.48
CA GLN A 164 16.19 13.72 13.80
C GLN A 164 17.01 12.47 13.46
N ILE A 165 16.49 11.30 13.87
CA ILE A 165 17.05 9.99 13.53
C ILE A 165 15.94 9.11 12.96
N ASP A 166 16.24 8.52 11.81
CA ASP A 166 15.42 7.54 11.10
C ASP A 166 14.06 8.10 10.67
N SER A 167 14.07 9.32 10.12
CA SER A 167 12.86 9.97 9.59
C SER A 167 12.18 9.13 8.51
N LYS A 168 12.94 8.30 7.77
CA LYS A 168 12.39 7.47 6.69
C LYS A 168 11.44 6.36 7.17
N ASN A 169 11.61 5.82 8.36
CA ASN A 169 10.68 4.81 8.90
C ASN A 169 9.56 5.41 9.77
N LYS A 170 9.59 6.73 10.02
CA LYS A 170 8.61 7.46 10.82
C LYS A 170 7.73 8.35 9.94
N GLN A 171 7.81 9.65 10.13
CA GLN A 171 6.95 10.67 9.52
C GLN A 171 7.40 11.07 8.10
N GLY A 172 8.65 10.78 7.70
CA GLY A 172 9.23 11.18 6.41
C GLY A 172 9.34 12.69 6.22
N SER A 173 9.94 13.10 5.10
CA SER A 173 10.07 14.52 4.73
C SER A 173 8.71 15.26 4.73
N VAL A 174 7.66 14.62 4.20
CA VAL A 174 6.30 15.20 4.18
C VAL A 174 5.76 15.47 5.59
N GLY A 175 5.96 14.55 6.54
CA GLY A 175 5.52 14.74 7.92
C GLY A 175 6.33 15.80 8.66
N LEU A 176 7.66 15.85 8.40
CA LEU A 176 8.54 16.89 8.93
C LEU A 176 8.10 18.29 8.46
N LEU A 177 7.90 18.45 7.15
CA LEU A 177 7.60 19.74 6.52
C LEU A 177 6.18 20.23 6.79
N THR A 178 5.24 19.33 7.05
CA THR A 178 3.85 19.68 7.37
C THR A 178 3.56 19.74 8.87
N GLY A 179 4.55 19.52 9.73
CA GLY A 179 4.34 19.44 11.18
C GLY A 179 3.40 18.32 11.59
N GLY A 180 3.37 17.22 10.83
CA GLY A 180 2.53 16.05 11.08
C GLY A 180 1.08 16.16 10.58
N VAL A 181 0.68 17.27 9.95
CA VAL A 181 -0.67 17.41 9.36
C VAL A 181 -0.89 16.38 8.25
N VAL A 182 0.16 16.09 7.47
CA VAL A 182 0.17 14.98 6.51
C VAL A 182 1.32 14.03 6.88
N ASP A 183 0.98 12.86 7.40
CA ASP A 183 1.97 11.80 7.62
C ASP A 183 2.26 11.00 6.34
N ARG A 184 3.37 10.26 6.35
CA ARG A 184 3.84 9.49 5.18
C ARG A 184 2.87 8.38 4.75
N ALA A 185 2.18 7.74 5.69
CA ALA A 185 1.23 6.68 5.35
C ALA A 185 -0.02 7.27 4.69
N ALA A 186 -0.59 8.34 5.24
CA ALA A 186 -1.71 9.07 4.66
C ALA A 186 -1.38 9.61 3.27
N TYR A 187 -0.18 10.18 3.11
CA TYR A 187 0.35 10.65 1.83
C TYR A 187 0.39 9.54 0.75
N TYR A 188 0.88 8.35 1.10
CA TYR A 188 0.91 7.21 0.17
C TYR A 188 -0.45 6.55 -0.06
N THR A 189 -1.33 6.55 0.94
CA THR A 189 -2.65 5.90 0.86
C THR A 189 -3.47 6.42 -0.31
N GLN A 190 -3.45 7.74 -0.56
CA GLN A 190 -4.15 8.34 -1.70
C GLN A 190 -3.64 7.78 -3.04
N ALA A 191 -2.33 7.68 -3.22
CA ALA A 191 -1.77 7.13 -4.45
C ALA A 191 -1.99 5.61 -4.58
N VAL A 192 -2.03 4.86 -3.48
CA VAL A 192 -2.44 3.45 -3.51
C VAL A 192 -3.88 3.32 -4.01
N ILE A 193 -4.82 4.13 -3.51
CA ILE A 193 -6.21 4.14 -3.97
C ILE A 193 -6.30 4.42 -5.47
N LEU A 194 -5.53 5.40 -5.96
CA LEU A 194 -5.49 5.73 -7.38
C LEU A 194 -4.86 4.61 -8.23
N ALA A 195 -3.79 3.97 -7.75
CA ALA A 195 -3.19 2.83 -8.44
C ALA A 195 -4.15 1.63 -8.48
N LEU A 196 -5.20 1.60 -7.65
CA LEU A 196 -6.20 0.54 -7.66
C LEU A 196 -7.38 0.75 -8.64
N ILE A 197 -7.40 1.89 -9.36
CA ILE A 197 -8.46 2.23 -10.33
C ILE A 197 -8.73 1.12 -11.34
N PRO A 198 -7.73 0.47 -11.99
CA PRO A 198 -7.99 -0.58 -12.97
C PRO A 198 -8.65 -1.84 -12.40
N PHE A 199 -8.43 -2.13 -11.11
CA PHE A 199 -8.99 -3.31 -10.44
C PHE A 199 -10.41 -3.05 -9.94
N ARG A 200 -10.69 -1.81 -9.51
CA ARG A 200 -12.06 -1.38 -9.18
C ARG A 200 -12.96 -1.37 -10.41
N ASN A 201 -12.43 -0.92 -11.55
CA ASN A 201 -13.15 -0.76 -12.80
C ASN A 201 -12.78 -1.87 -13.78
N ALA A 202 -12.95 -3.12 -13.35
CA ALA A 202 -12.44 -4.29 -14.07
C ALA A 202 -13.01 -4.50 -15.49
N SER A 203 -14.07 -3.78 -15.86
CA SER A 203 -14.68 -3.80 -17.19
C SER A 203 -14.09 -2.79 -18.18
N LEU A 204 -13.13 -1.95 -17.76
CA LEU A 204 -12.49 -0.93 -18.61
C LEU A 204 -11.04 -1.33 -18.94
N ASP A 205 -10.56 -0.83 -20.07
CA ASP A 205 -9.17 -0.95 -20.53
C ASP A 205 -8.36 0.29 -20.11
N PHE A 206 -7.09 0.09 -19.74
CA PHE A 206 -6.17 1.11 -19.21
C PHE A 206 -4.77 0.97 -19.82
#